data_AF-A0ABD2G8J7-F1
#
_entry.id   AF-A0ABD2G8J7-F1
#
_cell.length_a   1.000
_cell.length_b   1.000
_cell.length_c   1.000
_cell.angle_alpha   90.00
_cell.angle_beta   90.00
_cell.angle_gamma   90.00
#
_symmetry.space_group_name_H-M   'P 1'
#
loop_
_entity.id
_entity.type
_entity.pdbx_description
1 polymer ?
#
loop_
_entity_poly.entity_id
_entity_poly.type
_entity_poly.pdbx_seq_one_letter_code
_entity_poly.pdbx_strand_id
1 'polypeptide(L)'
;MEHGSPAAIKSDLEKDSDSGSSSAADSSSLDLNLSISSFLSKSKDEGSVSMQESRRQKKTLKKTRKFMVDGVEVSVTTSKIVTDNDTKSEELRFLRRQELRELRLLQKEEQRAQQQLSNKLQQQREQIFRRFEQETAAKKRQYDQEVENLEKKQKQTIERLEQDHTSRLRDEAKRIKADQDKELSKFQNMMKNRKKEAKEEVGQSPKHMRKELMRRIKEDLSLLKTAEEQEFLQKQQQELDVALKKIIQQHKLEITTIEKDCLNHKQQLMRAREAAMWELEERHLQEKHQLLKQQLKDQYFLQRHQLLKRHEKEMEQMHRYNQRLVEEMKNKQNQERVRLPKIQRSEAKTRMAMFKKSLRITATASVTVEQERERIKQFAAQEDKRQKNERLHQHQKHENQMRDLQLQCDSNIRELQELQNEKCHLLIEHETQKLKELDEEHSQEIKEWREKLRPRKKALEDEFTRKLQEQEVFFKMSGESECLNPSTQSRVSKFYPIPNLYNSGL
;
A
#
# COMPACT_ATOMS: atom_id res chain seq x y z
N MET A 1 31.69 -29.09 -0.85
CA MET A 1 30.79 -30.27 -0.86
C MET A 1 29.40 -29.71 -1.14
N GLU A 2 29.10 -29.49 -2.42
CA GLU A 2 28.27 -30.36 -3.27
C GLU A 2 26.80 -30.33 -2.83
N HIS A 3 25.76 -30.07 -3.63
CA HIS A 3 25.52 -29.74 -5.05
C HIS A 3 24.14 -29.03 -5.04
N GLY A 4 23.84 -27.99 -5.81
CA GLY A 4 23.48 -28.06 -7.23
C GLY A 4 22.09 -27.46 -7.47
N SER A 5 22.03 -26.36 -8.24
CA SER A 5 20.86 -25.93 -9.05
C SER A 5 21.00 -26.60 -10.44
N PRO A 6 20.03 -26.59 -11.41
CA PRO A 6 19.09 -25.50 -11.74
C PRO A 6 17.72 -25.85 -12.43
N ALA A 7 16.96 -24.80 -12.76
CA ALA A 7 16.10 -24.59 -13.96
C ALA A 7 14.75 -25.35 -14.11
N ALA A 8 13.77 -24.98 -14.94
CA ALA A 8 13.16 -23.74 -15.46
C ALA A 8 12.00 -24.16 -16.42
N ILE A 9 10.89 -23.41 -16.42
CA ILE A 9 9.89 -23.22 -17.52
C ILE A 9 8.94 -24.40 -17.89
N LYS A 10 7.62 -24.15 -17.80
CA LYS A 10 6.70 -24.06 -18.98
C LYS A 10 5.31 -23.54 -18.61
N SER A 11 4.89 -22.57 -19.42
CA SER A 11 3.56 -21.99 -19.61
C SER A 11 2.67 -22.89 -20.44
N ASP A 12 1.35 -22.86 -20.20
CA ASP A 12 0.36 -23.14 -21.23
C ASP A 12 -0.71 -22.05 -21.30
N LEU A 13 -0.94 -21.62 -22.53
CA LEU A 13 -1.84 -20.59 -23.03
C LEU A 13 -2.77 -21.28 -24.03
N GLU A 14 -4.08 -21.25 -23.78
CA GLU A 14 -5.18 -21.21 -24.78
C GLU A 14 -6.31 -20.49 -24.03
N LYS A 15 -6.81 -19.29 -24.36
CA LYS A 15 -7.12 -18.57 -25.59
C LYS A 15 -8.22 -19.24 -26.41
N ASP A 16 -9.46 -18.78 -26.18
CA ASP A 16 -10.37 -18.47 -27.28
C ASP A 16 -11.21 -17.22 -26.95
N SER A 17 -11.22 -16.35 -27.96
CA SER A 17 -12.02 -15.13 -28.16
C SER A 17 -13.52 -15.50 -28.29
N ASP A 18 -14.52 -14.61 -28.19
CA ASP A 18 -14.71 -13.40 -28.99
C ASP A 18 -15.98 -12.63 -28.54
N SER A 19 -15.95 -11.31 -28.75
CA SER A 19 -17.06 -10.37 -29.09
C SER A 19 -18.41 -10.42 -28.34
N GLY A 20 -19.05 -9.34 -27.89
CA GLY A 20 -18.90 -7.91 -28.14
C GLY A 20 -20.21 -7.20 -27.77
N SER A 21 -20.12 -5.88 -27.66
CA SER A 21 -21.20 -4.86 -27.69
C SER A 21 -22.01 -4.53 -26.42
N SER A 22 -21.90 -3.24 -26.13
CA SER A 22 -22.65 -2.33 -25.26
C SER A 22 -24.16 -2.23 -25.55
N SER A 23 -24.96 -1.99 -24.50
CA SER A 23 -25.73 -0.74 -24.28
C SER A 23 -27.03 -0.94 -23.48
N ALA A 24 -27.23 0.00 -22.54
CA ALA A 24 -28.47 0.60 -22.04
C ALA A 24 -29.59 -0.26 -21.42
N ALA A 25 -30.03 0.22 -20.24
CA ALA A 25 -31.36 0.22 -19.64
C ALA A 25 -32.44 -0.72 -20.23
N ASP A 26 -33.11 -1.53 -19.42
CA ASP A 26 -34.28 -1.06 -18.67
C ASP A 26 -34.84 -2.14 -17.73
N SER A 27 -35.58 -1.63 -16.74
CA SER A 27 -36.62 -2.27 -15.93
C SER A 27 -37.00 -3.73 -16.23
N SER A 28 -36.81 -4.62 -15.25
CA SER A 28 -37.86 -5.57 -14.86
C SER A 28 -37.56 -6.19 -13.49
N SER A 29 -38.34 -5.73 -12.51
CA SER A 29 -38.63 -6.45 -11.27
C SER A 29 -39.10 -7.87 -11.62
N LEU A 30 -38.36 -8.87 -11.13
CA LEU A 30 -38.88 -10.22 -10.98
C LEU A 30 -38.95 -10.52 -9.49
N ASP A 31 -39.99 -9.98 -8.87
CA ASP A 31 -40.48 -10.42 -7.56
C ASP A 31 -40.79 -11.92 -7.63
N LEU A 32 -39.94 -12.73 -7.01
CA LEU A 32 -40.28 -14.09 -6.60
C LEU A 32 -41.15 -14.02 -5.34
N ASN A 33 -42.39 -13.59 -5.54
CA ASN A 33 -43.48 -13.68 -4.58
C ASN A 33 -43.86 -15.16 -4.43
N LEU A 34 -43.24 -15.87 -3.48
CA LEU A 34 -43.71 -17.17 -3.03
C LEU A 34 -44.91 -16.97 -2.09
N SER A 35 -46.06 -16.62 -2.65
CA SER A 35 -47.31 -16.54 -1.91
C SER A 35 -47.73 -17.93 -1.44
N ILE A 36 -47.56 -18.17 -0.14
CA ILE A 36 -48.18 -19.26 0.64
C ILE A 36 -49.68 -18.94 0.73
N SER A 37 -50.42 -19.09 -0.37
CA SER A 37 -51.85 -18.73 -0.44
C SER A 37 -52.69 -19.68 -1.31
N SER A 38 -52.22 -20.90 -1.57
CA SER A 38 -53.00 -21.89 -2.35
C SER A 38 -53.51 -23.09 -1.54
N PHE A 39 -53.35 -23.11 -0.21
CA PHE A 39 -53.76 -24.26 0.61
C PHE A 39 -54.90 -24.02 1.62
N LEU A 40 -55.50 -22.82 1.66
CA LEU A 40 -56.56 -22.48 2.64
C LEU A 40 -57.88 -21.97 2.06
N SER A 41 -58.20 -22.28 0.80
CA SER A 41 -59.55 -22.03 0.26
C SER A 41 -60.34 -23.32 0.19
N LYS A 42 -61.02 -23.67 1.30
CA LYS A 42 -62.24 -24.48 1.21
C LYS A 42 -63.33 -23.88 2.09
N SER A 43 -64.32 -23.37 1.38
CA SER A 43 -65.59 -22.83 1.83
C SER A 43 -66.39 -23.82 2.68
N LYS A 44 -66.99 -23.23 3.71
CA LYS A 44 -68.21 -23.59 4.43
C LYS A 44 -69.18 -24.47 3.62
N ASP A 45 -69.47 -25.66 4.15
CA ASP A 45 -70.78 -26.30 4.02
C ASP A 45 -71.06 -27.15 5.28
N GLU A 46 -72.25 -26.97 5.83
CA GLU A 46 -72.78 -27.69 6.99
C GLU A 46 -73.03 -29.17 6.64
N GLY A 47 -72.53 -30.08 7.47
CA GLY A 47 -72.84 -31.50 7.36
C GLY A 47 -72.14 -32.33 8.42
N SER A 48 -72.91 -32.89 9.35
CA SER A 48 -72.50 -33.76 10.44
C SER A 48 -71.44 -34.82 10.07
N VAL A 49 -70.19 -34.63 10.51
CA VAL A 49 -69.15 -35.69 10.55
C VAL A 49 -68.54 -35.76 11.96
N SER A 50 -69.38 -36.10 12.93
CA SER A 50 -68.91 -36.47 14.28
C SER A 50 -68.62 -37.98 14.27
N MET A 51 -67.41 -38.37 14.71
CA MET A 51 -66.93 -39.74 15.00
C MET A 51 -66.24 -40.58 13.90
N GLN A 52 -66.31 -40.26 12.61
CA GLN A 52 -65.68 -41.13 11.58
C GLN A 52 -64.30 -40.66 11.09
N GLU A 53 -63.91 -39.41 11.36
CA GLU A 53 -62.66 -38.84 10.84
C GLU A 53 -61.42 -39.23 11.65
N SER A 54 -61.56 -39.59 12.93
CA SER A 54 -60.43 -40.01 13.79
C SER A 54 -59.83 -41.37 13.45
N ARG A 55 -60.42 -42.13 12.52
CA ARG A 55 -59.90 -43.44 12.07
C ARG A 55 -59.26 -43.41 10.68
N ARG A 56 -59.33 -42.31 9.94
CA ARG A 56 -58.72 -42.20 8.62
C ARG A 56 -57.43 -41.38 8.75
N GLN A 57 -56.30 -41.98 8.37
CA GLN A 57 -54.95 -41.39 8.21
C GLN A 57 -53.86 -41.72 9.26
N LYS A 58 -53.90 -42.88 9.94
CA LYS A 58 -52.62 -43.50 10.37
C LYS A 58 -52.00 -44.21 9.17
N LYS A 59 -51.16 -43.51 8.41
CA LYS A 59 -50.41 -44.12 7.29
C LYS A 59 -49.35 -45.06 7.90
N THR A 60 -49.24 -46.30 7.42
CA THR A 60 -48.18 -47.23 7.84
C THR A 60 -47.04 -47.16 6.83
N LEU A 61 -45.86 -46.69 7.25
CA LEU A 61 -44.68 -46.73 6.43
C LEU A 61 -44.07 -48.13 6.50
N LYS A 62 -44.12 -48.87 5.39
CA LYS A 62 -43.40 -50.15 5.23
C LYS A 62 -42.12 -49.89 4.45
N LYS A 63 -40.97 -50.30 4.99
CA LYS A 63 -39.68 -50.27 4.30
C LYS A 63 -39.12 -51.69 4.22
N THR A 64 -39.07 -52.22 3.00
CA THR A 64 -38.40 -53.48 2.70
C THR A 64 -36.96 -53.18 2.32
N ARG A 65 -36.02 -53.74 3.07
CA ARG A 65 -34.59 -53.70 2.74
C ARG A 65 -34.19 -55.10 2.31
N LYS A 66 -33.43 -55.21 1.23
CA LYS A 66 -32.92 -56.49 0.74
C LYS A 66 -31.45 -56.61 1.09
N PHE A 67 -31.05 -57.75 1.62
CA PHE A 67 -29.70 -58.06 2.05
C PHE A 67 -29.26 -59.37 1.41
N MET A 68 -27.99 -59.49 1.03
CA MET A 68 -27.41 -60.75 0.59
C MET A 68 -26.75 -61.38 1.82
N VAL A 69 -27.19 -62.59 2.19
CA VAL A 69 -26.61 -63.35 3.30
C VAL A 69 -26.28 -64.73 2.74
N ASP A 70 -25.01 -65.10 2.79
CA ASP A 70 -24.47 -66.38 2.27
C ASP A 70 -24.88 -66.68 0.81
N GLY A 71 -24.87 -65.65 -0.04
CA GLY A 71 -25.18 -65.77 -1.48
C GLY A 71 -26.66 -65.82 -1.83
N VAL A 72 -27.57 -65.74 -0.85
CA VAL A 72 -29.03 -65.72 -1.07
C VAL A 72 -29.60 -64.35 -0.70
N GLU A 73 -30.46 -63.79 -1.57
CA GLU A 73 -31.11 -62.51 -1.32
C GLU A 73 -32.27 -62.67 -0.32
N VAL A 74 -32.13 -62.07 0.86
CA VAL A 74 -33.12 -62.05 1.94
C VAL A 74 -33.70 -60.64 2.08
N SER A 75 -35.02 -60.51 1.94
CA SER A 75 -35.72 -59.24 2.14
C SER A 75 -36.33 -59.11 3.54
N VAL A 76 -35.93 -58.09 4.30
CA VAL A 76 -36.52 -57.75 5.61
C VAL A 76 -37.44 -56.55 5.45
N THR A 77 -38.71 -56.74 5.77
CA THR A 77 -39.71 -55.65 5.76
C THR A 77 -39.97 -55.17 7.18
N THR A 78 -39.68 -53.89 7.45
CA THR A 78 -40.05 -53.24 8.71
C THR A 78 -41.24 -52.30 8.47
N SER A 79 -42.22 -52.31 9.37
CA SER A 79 -43.42 -51.47 9.29
C SER A 79 -43.54 -50.57 10.52
N LYS A 80 -43.70 -49.26 10.31
CA LYS A 80 -43.93 -48.26 11.37
C LYS A 80 -45.26 -47.54 11.14
N ILE A 81 -46.08 -47.41 12.18
CA ILE A 81 -47.28 -46.56 12.14
C ILE A 81 -46.82 -45.11 12.24
N VAL A 82 -47.13 -44.30 11.22
CA VAL A 82 -46.85 -42.86 11.23
C VAL A 82 -47.86 -42.19 12.16
N THR A 83 -47.34 -41.46 13.14
CA THR A 83 -48.11 -40.70 14.14
C THR A 83 -47.99 -39.21 13.89
N ASP A 84 -48.87 -38.40 14.50
CA ASP A 84 -48.79 -36.94 14.42
C ASP A 84 -47.43 -36.40 14.90
N ASN A 85 -46.79 -37.11 15.85
CA ASN A 85 -45.43 -36.80 16.29
C ASN A 85 -44.37 -37.01 15.19
N ASP A 86 -44.55 -38.01 14.31
CA ASP A 86 -43.65 -38.21 13.17
C ASP A 86 -43.78 -37.06 12.15
N THR A 87 -45.00 -36.55 11.94
CA THR A 87 -45.23 -35.40 11.05
C THR A 87 -44.63 -34.10 11.58
N LYS A 88 -44.78 -33.81 12.88
CA LYS A 88 -44.10 -32.68 13.55
C LYS A 88 -42.58 -32.79 13.45
N SER A 89 -42.04 -34.00 13.60
CA SER A 89 -40.60 -34.26 13.46
C SER A 89 -40.08 -34.05 12.04
N GLU A 90 -40.87 -34.40 11.02
CA GLU A 90 -40.56 -34.13 9.61
C GLU A 90 -40.55 -32.62 9.32
N GLU A 91 -41.53 -31.89 9.84
CA GLU A 91 -41.64 -30.43 9.71
C GLU A 91 -40.46 -29.69 10.34
N LEU A 92 -40.07 -30.06 11.58
CA LEU A 92 -38.87 -29.52 12.23
C LEU A 92 -37.60 -29.77 11.42
N ARG A 93 -37.48 -30.95 10.79
CA ARG A 93 -36.35 -31.26 9.90
C ARG A 93 -36.37 -30.44 8.62
N PHE A 94 -37.55 -30.17 8.07
CA PHE A 94 -37.69 -29.31 6.90
C PHE A 94 -37.25 -27.87 7.21
N LEU A 95 -37.72 -27.31 8.32
CA LEU A 95 -37.34 -25.98 8.80
C LEU A 95 -35.84 -25.88 9.04
N ARG A 96 -35.24 -26.87 9.71
CA ARG A 96 -33.78 -26.91 9.92
C ARG A 96 -32.99 -26.94 8.61
N ARG A 97 -33.46 -27.70 7.61
CA ARG A 97 -32.85 -27.71 6.27
C ARG A 97 -32.96 -26.36 5.57
N GLN A 98 -34.07 -25.65 5.77
CA GLN A 98 -34.25 -24.31 5.23
C GLN A 98 -33.27 -23.32 5.86
N GLU A 99 -33.17 -23.28 7.19
CA GLU A 99 -32.22 -22.43 7.92
C GLU A 99 -30.76 -22.68 7.45
N LEU A 100 -30.37 -23.94 7.26
CA LEU A 100 -29.04 -24.29 6.74
C LEU A 100 -28.80 -23.82 5.30
N ARG A 101 -29.84 -23.79 4.45
CA ARG A 101 -29.72 -23.25 3.07
C ARG A 101 -29.55 -21.73 3.10
N GLU A 102 -30.30 -21.04 3.95
CA GLU A 102 -30.19 -19.58 4.15
C GLU A 102 -28.75 -19.21 4.60
N LEU A 103 -28.20 -19.94 5.58
CA LEU A 103 -26.82 -19.73 6.05
C LEU A 103 -25.76 -19.95 4.94
N ARG A 104 -25.94 -20.98 4.10
CA ARG A 104 -25.03 -21.24 2.97
C ARG A 104 -25.06 -20.13 1.93
N LEU A 105 -26.24 -19.57 1.64
CA LEU A 105 -26.36 -18.45 0.71
C LEU A 105 -25.67 -17.21 1.27
N LEU A 106 -25.91 -16.90 2.55
CA LEU A 106 -25.26 -15.78 3.22
C LEU A 106 -23.73 -15.91 3.19
N GLN A 107 -23.19 -17.11 3.48
CA GLN A 107 -21.76 -17.38 3.40
C GLN A 107 -21.19 -17.20 1.99
N LYS A 108 -21.94 -17.61 0.95
CA LYS A 108 -21.54 -17.44 -0.44
C LYS A 108 -21.50 -15.95 -0.85
N GLU A 109 -22.46 -15.16 -0.40
CA GLU A 109 -22.47 -13.70 -0.59
C GLU A 109 -21.30 -13.03 0.15
N GLU A 110 -21.02 -13.46 1.39
CA GLU A 110 -19.90 -12.99 2.20
C GLU A 110 -18.56 -13.19 1.48
N GLN A 111 -18.32 -14.42 1.00
CA GLN A 111 -17.10 -14.76 0.25
C GLN A 111 -16.96 -13.95 -1.04
N ARG A 112 -18.06 -13.76 -1.79
CA ARG A 112 -18.03 -12.96 -3.01
C ARG A 112 -17.67 -11.50 -2.72
N ALA A 113 -18.27 -10.88 -1.71
CA ALA A 113 -17.97 -9.51 -1.32
C ALA A 113 -16.52 -9.37 -0.82
N GLN A 114 -16.03 -10.34 -0.04
CA GLN A 114 -14.65 -10.38 0.43
C GLN A 114 -13.65 -10.47 -0.74
N GLN A 115 -13.93 -11.31 -1.73
CA GLN A 115 -13.08 -11.44 -2.92
C GLN A 115 -13.06 -10.14 -3.74
N GLN A 116 -14.22 -9.52 -3.94
CA GLN A 116 -14.33 -8.24 -4.66
C GLN A 116 -13.53 -7.14 -3.97
N LEU A 117 -13.66 -7.04 -2.64
CA LEU A 117 -12.87 -6.09 -1.86
C LEU A 117 -11.38 -6.39 -1.97
N SER A 118 -10.97 -7.64 -1.74
CA SER A 118 -9.56 -8.06 -1.86
C SER A 118 -8.93 -7.67 -3.20
N ASN A 119 -9.63 -7.94 -4.31
CA ASN A 119 -9.18 -7.56 -5.65
C ASN A 119 -9.03 -6.04 -5.80
N LYS A 120 -9.99 -5.25 -5.29
CA LYS A 120 -9.93 -3.78 -5.30
C LYS A 120 -8.73 -3.26 -4.50
N LEU A 121 -8.50 -3.81 -3.30
CA LEU A 121 -7.38 -3.41 -2.44
C LEU A 121 -6.03 -3.75 -3.10
N GLN A 122 -5.92 -4.90 -3.75
CA GLN A 122 -4.73 -5.29 -4.50
C GLN A 122 -4.44 -4.32 -5.66
N GLN A 123 -5.46 -3.97 -6.46
CA GLN A 123 -5.32 -3.01 -7.55
C GLN A 123 -4.85 -1.62 -7.08
N GLN A 124 -5.37 -1.14 -5.95
CA GLN A 124 -4.93 0.13 -5.37
C GLN A 124 -3.46 0.10 -4.93
N ARG A 125 -2.98 -1.02 -4.37
CA ARG A 125 -1.55 -1.19 -4.00
C ARG A 125 -0.65 -1.14 -5.22
N GLU A 126 -1.02 -1.87 -6.27
CA GLU A 126 -0.27 -1.89 -7.52
C GLU A 126 -0.23 -0.51 -8.19
N GLN A 127 -1.33 0.24 -8.13
CA GLN A 127 -1.39 1.59 -8.70
C GLN A 127 -0.40 2.55 -8.04
N ILE A 128 -0.36 2.59 -6.70
CA ILE A 128 0.58 3.44 -5.96
C ILE A 128 2.04 3.01 -6.19
N PHE A 129 2.30 1.70 -6.23
CA PHE A 129 3.64 1.18 -6.50
C PHE A 129 4.14 1.59 -7.90
N ARG A 130 3.33 1.36 -8.94
CA ARG A 130 3.68 1.75 -10.31
C ARG A 130 3.88 3.25 -10.45
N ARG A 131 3.05 4.07 -9.80
CA ARG A 131 3.20 5.53 -9.79
C ARG A 131 4.54 5.92 -9.16
N PHE A 132 4.87 5.37 -8.00
CA PHE A 132 6.14 5.68 -7.32
C PHE A 132 7.37 5.30 -8.14
N GLU A 133 7.35 4.12 -8.79
CA GLU A 133 8.43 3.70 -9.69
C GLU A 133 8.61 4.65 -10.88
N GLN A 134 7.50 5.08 -11.50
CA GLN A 134 7.53 6.03 -12.61
C GLN A 134 8.09 7.38 -12.19
N GLU A 135 7.62 7.93 -11.06
CA GLU A 135 8.10 9.21 -10.55
C GLU A 135 9.59 9.14 -10.14
N THR A 136 10.01 8.05 -9.50
CA THR A 136 11.41 7.80 -9.15
C THR A 136 12.30 7.75 -10.39
N ALA A 137 11.90 6.98 -11.40
CA ALA A 137 12.65 6.86 -12.65
C ALA A 137 12.70 8.19 -13.41
N ALA A 138 11.60 8.93 -13.44
CA ALA A 138 11.53 10.25 -14.06
C ALA A 138 12.46 11.24 -13.37
N LYS A 139 12.42 11.33 -12.03
CA LYS A 139 13.30 12.23 -11.28
C LYS A 139 14.78 11.88 -11.43
N LYS A 140 15.12 10.60 -11.40
CA LYS A 140 16.49 10.14 -11.66
C LYS A 140 16.97 10.59 -13.04
N ARG A 141 16.19 10.31 -14.09
CA ARG A 141 16.53 10.71 -15.47
C ARG A 141 16.66 12.22 -15.63
N GLN A 142 15.80 13.01 -14.97
CA GLN A 142 15.88 14.46 -15.01
C GLN A 142 17.25 14.96 -14.52
N TYR A 143 17.68 14.55 -13.33
CA TYR A 143 18.96 15.01 -12.77
C TYR A 143 20.17 14.43 -13.51
N ASP A 144 20.08 13.19 -14.00
CA ASP A 144 21.15 12.61 -14.81
C ASP A 144 21.34 13.45 -16.10
N GLN A 145 20.26 13.93 -16.72
CA GLN A 145 20.31 14.82 -17.88
C GLN A 145 20.86 16.22 -17.54
N GLU A 146 20.48 16.79 -16.39
CA GLU A 146 20.99 18.09 -15.93
C GLU A 146 22.50 18.07 -15.69
N VAL A 147 23.02 16.98 -15.12
CA VAL A 147 24.47 16.77 -14.93
C VAL A 147 25.18 16.64 -16.28
N GLU A 148 24.65 15.86 -17.21
CA GLU A 148 25.24 15.72 -18.55
C GLU A 148 25.27 17.07 -19.29
N ASN A 149 24.21 17.86 -19.19
CA ASN A 149 24.14 19.19 -19.79
C ASN A 149 25.17 20.16 -19.18
N LEU A 150 25.38 20.08 -17.87
CA LEU A 150 26.41 20.87 -17.18
C LEU A 150 27.81 20.51 -17.69
N GLU A 151 28.12 19.22 -17.81
CA GLU A 151 29.42 18.74 -18.33
C GLU A 151 29.63 19.15 -19.79
N LYS A 152 28.60 19.06 -20.64
CA LYS A 152 28.66 19.57 -22.03
C LYS A 152 28.95 21.06 -22.08
N LYS A 153 28.29 21.86 -21.24
CA LYS A 153 28.49 23.32 -21.17
C LYS A 153 29.89 23.67 -20.68
N GLN A 154 30.40 22.95 -19.67
CA GLN A 154 31.78 23.09 -19.19
C GLN A 154 32.76 22.83 -20.33
N LYS A 155 32.64 21.69 -21.02
CA LYS A 155 33.52 21.30 -22.12
C LYS A 155 33.58 22.38 -23.22
N GLN A 156 32.43 22.89 -23.65
CA GLN A 156 32.37 23.96 -24.65
C GLN A 156 33.01 25.26 -24.16
N THR A 157 32.92 25.55 -22.86
CA THR A 157 33.53 26.75 -22.28
C THR A 157 35.05 26.63 -22.24
N ILE A 158 35.58 25.45 -21.90
CA ILE A 158 37.02 25.16 -21.92
C ILE A 158 37.56 25.22 -23.35
N GLU A 159 36.90 24.57 -24.32
CA GLU A 159 37.34 24.61 -25.72
C GLU A 159 37.41 26.05 -26.27
N ARG A 160 36.46 26.91 -25.90
CA ARG A 160 36.50 28.34 -26.27
C ARG A 160 37.66 29.07 -25.60
N LEU A 161 37.89 28.81 -24.31
CA LEU A 161 39.00 29.41 -23.55
C LEU A 161 40.36 29.04 -24.16
N GLU A 162 40.54 27.78 -24.55
CA GLU A 162 41.77 27.29 -25.18
C GLU A 162 42.03 27.98 -26.53
N GLN A 163 40.97 28.19 -27.33
CA GLN A 163 41.06 28.93 -28.59
C GLN A 163 41.47 30.40 -28.35
N ASP A 164 40.83 31.06 -27.38
CA ASP A 164 41.13 32.44 -27.00
C ASP A 164 42.57 32.57 -26.49
N HIS A 165 43.02 31.65 -25.63
CA HIS A 165 44.39 31.61 -25.14
C HIS A 165 45.41 31.47 -26.27
N THR A 166 45.14 30.55 -27.21
CA THR A 166 45.98 30.36 -28.41
C THR A 166 46.06 31.65 -29.22
N SER A 167 44.97 32.42 -29.32
CA SER A 167 44.99 33.73 -29.99
C SER A 167 45.81 34.76 -29.23
N ARG A 168 45.61 34.90 -27.91
CA ARG A 168 46.38 35.82 -27.04
C ARG A 168 47.88 35.54 -27.12
N LEU A 169 48.29 34.27 -27.13
CA LEU A 169 49.69 33.88 -27.30
C LEU A 169 50.27 34.35 -28.64
N ARG A 170 49.52 34.19 -29.75
CA ARG A 170 49.98 34.64 -31.07
C ARG A 170 50.11 36.16 -31.14
N ASP A 171 49.15 36.89 -30.59
CA ASP A 171 49.14 38.35 -30.64
C ASP A 171 50.22 38.95 -29.72
N GLU A 172 50.46 38.34 -28.55
CA GLU A 172 51.57 38.76 -27.69
C GLU A 172 52.92 38.42 -28.29
N ALA A 173 53.10 37.25 -28.92
CA ALA A 173 54.33 36.92 -29.63
C ALA A 173 54.65 37.93 -30.75
N LYS A 174 53.63 38.40 -31.49
CA LYS A 174 53.79 39.48 -32.49
C LYS A 174 54.20 40.80 -31.83
N ARG A 175 53.57 41.17 -30.70
CA ARG A 175 53.88 42.39 -29.94
C ARG A 175 55.33 42.37 -29.45
N ILE A 176 55.75 41.29 -28.77
CA ILE A 176 57.11 41.14 -28.22
C ILE A 176 58.14 41.22 -29.34
N LYS A 177 57.90 40.55 -30.48
CA LYS A 177 58.81 40.64 -31.63
C LYS A 177 58.94 42.07 -32.15
N ALA A 178 57.83 42.79 -32.30
CA ALA A 178 57.84 44.17 -32.76
C ALA A 178 58.58 45.11 -31.78
N ASP A 179 58.49 44.86 -30.48
CA ASP A 179 59.20 45.64 -29.47
C ASP A 179 60.69 45.26 -29.40
N GLN A 180 61.03 43.97 -29.54
CA GLN A 180 62.41 43.48 -29.71
C GLN A 180 63.10 44.15 -30.91
N ASP A 181 62.43 44.24 -32.06
CA ASP A 181 62.98 44.88 -33.27
C ASP A 181 63.24 46.39 -33.05
N LYS A 182 62.35 47.10 -32.33
CA LYS A 182 62.55 48.51 -31.97
C LYS A 182 63.71 48.70 -31.01
N GLU A 183 63.79 47.89 -29.95
CA GLU A 183 64.85 47.95 -28.95
C GLU A 183 66.22 47.57 -29.56
N LEU A 184 66.25 46.59 -30.47
CA LEU A 184 67.45 46.25 -31.23
C LEU A 184 67.93 47.44 -32.07
N SER A 185 67.01 48.15 -32.73
CA SER A 185 67.34 49.36 -33.50
C SER A 185 67.91 50.46 -32.60
N LYS A 186 67.31 50.69 -31.42
CA LYS A 186 67.81 51.65 -30.42
C LYS A 186 69.21 51.27 -29.92
N PHE A 187 69.42 50.01 -29.58
CA PHE A 187 70.72 49.49 -29.12
C PHE A 187 71.81 49.70 -30.19
N GLN A 188 71.54 49.33 -31.44
CA GLN A 188 72.47 49.54 -32.55
C GLN A 188 72.83 51.02 -32.75
N ASN A 189 71.86 51.94 -32.62
CA ASN A 189 72.10 53.37 -32.74
C ASN A 189 72.93 53.93 -31.57
N MET A 190 72.64 53.51 -30.34
CA MET A 190 73.45 53.85 -29.16
C MET A 190 74.91 53.39 -29.33
N MET A 191 75.13 52.16 -29.80
CA MET A 191 76.48 51.63 -30.03
C MET A 191 77.24 52.39 -31.12
N LYS A 192 76.54 52.84 -32.17
CA LYS A 192 77.13 53.72 -33.20
C LYS A 192 77.53 55.08 -32.62
N ASN A 193 76.69 55.67 -31.77
CA ASN A 193 76.97 56.97 -31.14
C ASN A 193 78.15 56.90 -30.17
N ARG A 194 78.19 55.91 -29.27
CA ARG A 194 79.32 55.68 -28.35
C ARG A 194 80.65 55.49 -29.09
N LYS A 195 80.63 54.75 -30.21
CA LYS A 195 81.82 54.59 -31.07
C LYS A 195 82.26 55.90 -31.71
N LYS A 196 81.34 56.84 -31.97
CA LYS A 196 81.64 58.17 -32.51
C LYS A 196 82.24 59.07 -31.43
N GLU A 197 81.63 59.13 -30.25
CA GLU A 197 82.10 59.89 -29.09
C GLU A 197 83.50 59.46 -28.65
N ALA A 198 83.75 58.16 -28.51
CA ALA A 198 85.07 57.65 -28.13
C ALA A 198 86.16 57.94 -29.18
N LYS A 199 85.81 58.04 -30.47
CA LYS A 199 86.76 58.49 -31.51
C LYS A 199 87.06 59.98 -31.40
N GLU A 200 86.05 60.77 -31.03
CA GLU A 200 86.17 62.22 -30.87
C GLU A 200 87.05 62.58 -29.65
N GLU A 201 86.90 61.88 -28.53
CA GLU A 201 87.75 62.00 -27.34
C GLU A 201 89.23 61.70 -27.64
N VAL A 202 89.52 60.65 -28.42
CA VAL A 202 90.89 60.37 -28.86
C VAL A 202 91.42 61.45 -29.79
N GLY A 203 90.54 62.04 -30.62
CA GLY A 203 90.85 63.17 -31.49
C GLY A 203 91.32 64.42 -30.76
N GLN A 204 90.89 64.62 -29.50
CA GLN A 204 91.26 65.77 -28.66
C GLN A 204 92.56 65.54 -27.85
N SER A 205 93.09 64.33 -27.83
CA SER A 205 94.30 63.97 -27.06
C SER A 205 95.61 64.40 -27.75
N PRO A 206 96.77 64.48 -27.06
CA PRO A 206 98.07 64.83 -27.66
C PRO A 206 98.52 63.84 -28.76
N LYS A 207 99.02 64.36 -29.90
CA LYS A 207 99.33 63.56 -31.12
C LYS A 207 100.20 62.31 -30.88
N HIS A 208 101.17 62.36 -29.96
CA HIS A 208 102.08 61.25 -29.66
C HIS A 208 101.40 60.09 -28.89
N MET A 209 100.28 60.34 -28.21
CA MET A 209 99.54 59.33 -27.43
C MET A 209 98.35 58.74 -28.19
N ARG A 210 97.84 59.42 -29.23
CA ARG A 210 96.63 59.02 -29.97
C ARG A 210 96.66 57.60 -30.50
N LYS A 211 97.83 57.10 -30.94
CA LYS A 211 97.96 55.74 -31.51
C LYS A 211 97.74 54.67 -30.44
N GLU A 212 98.34 54.84 -29.27
CA GLU A 212 98.19 53.91 -28.14
C GLU A 212 96.81 54.07 -27.47
N LEU A 213 96.31 55.31 -27.35
CA LEU A 213 94.96 55.58 -26.84
C LEU A 213 93.87 54.98 -27.74
N MET A 214 93.98 55.12 -29.06
CA MET A 214 93.08 54.47 -30.02
C MET A 214 93.11 52.95 -29.91
N ARG A 215 94.27 52.35 -29.64
CA ARG A 215 94.41 50.90 -29.50
C ARG A 215 93.69 50.41 -28.24
N ARG A 216 93.95 51.03 -27.09
CA ARG A 216 93.27 50.72 -25.82
C ARG A 216 91.76 50.96 -25.88
N ILE A 217 91.33 52.13 -26.37
CA ILE A 217 89.90 52.46 -26.49
C ILE A 217 89.18 51.51 -27.46
N LYS A 218 89.85 51.01 -28.50
CA LYS A 218 89.26 50.02 -29.41
C LYS A 218 89.11 48.65 -28.74
N GLU A 219 90.08 48.22 -27.94
CA GLU A 219 90.00 47.00 -27.12
C GLU A 219 88.90 47.13 -26.05
N ASP A 220 88.85 48.26 -25.33
CA ASP A 220 87.84 48.54 -24.29
C ASP A 220 86.42 48.65 -24.87
N LEU A 221 86.25 49.37 -26.00
CA LEU A 221 84.96 49.41 -26.72
C LEU A 221 84.51 48.04 -27.21
N SER A 222 85.46 47.17 -27.58
CA SER A 222 85.13 45.81 -28.01
C SER A 222 84.60 44.99 -26.84
N LEU A 223 85.30 45.02 -25.70
CA LEU A 223 84.89 44.33 -24.47
C LEU A 223 83.56 44.85 -23.94
N LEU A 224 83.40 46.17 -23.87
CA LEU A 224 82.16 46.82 -23.44
C LEU A 224 81.00 46.48 -24.38
N LYS A 225 81.25 46.48 -25.70
CA LYS A 225 80.24 46.07 -26.69
C LYS A 225 79.79 44.63 -26.44
N THR A 226 80.72 43.68 -26.25
CA THR A 226 80.34 42.29 -25.96
C THR A 226 79.54 42.16 -24.66
N ALA A 227 79.91 42.90 -23.62
CA ALA A 227 79.19 42.87 -22.35
C ALA A 227 77.77 43.44 -22.47
N GLU A 228 77.63 44.63 -23.10
CA GLU A 228 76.32 45.27 -23.29
C GLU A 228 75.43 44.50 -24.29
N GLU A 229 76.02 43.84 -25.29
CA GLU A 229 75.29 42.97 -26.22
C GLU A 229 74.78 41.70 -25.52
N GLN A 230 75.58 41.11 -24.62
CA GLN A 230 75.11 40.01 -23.77
C GLN A 230 73.99 40.44 -22.82
N GLU A 231 74.14 41.58 -22.15
CA GLU A 231 73.11 42.11 -21.24
C GLU A 231 71.81 42.42 -21.99
N PHE A 232 71.91 43.02 -23.19
CA PHE A 232 70.75 43.29 -24.04
C PHE A 232 70.01 42.00 -24.43
N LEU A 233 70.73 40.98 -24.89
CA LEU A 233 70.13 39.70 -25.27
C LEU A 233 69.50 39.00 -24.07
N GLN A 234 70.15 39.03 -22.91
CA GLN A 234 69.61 38.46 -21.68
C GLN A 234 68.33 39.16 -21.25
N LYS A 235 68.30 40.49 -21.33
CA LYS A 235 67.10 41.29 -21.03
C LYS A 235 65.95 40.97 -21.97
N GLN A 236 66.20 40.89 -23.27
CA GLN A 236 65.17 40.54 -24.26
C GLN A 236 64.61 39.13 -24.04
N GLN A 237 65.48 38.17 -23.70
CA GLN A 237 65.06 36.81 -23.37
C GLN A 237 64.22 36.78 -22.08
N GLN A 238 64.64 37.53 -21.05
CA GLN A 238 63.92 37.60 -19.78
C GLN A 238 62.53 38.23 -19.95
N GLU A 239 62.41 39.31 -20.72
CA GLU A 239 61.13 39.96 -21.01
C GLU A 239 60.16 39.01 -21.75
N LEU A 240 60.66 38.27 -22.75
CA LEU A 240 59.90 37.23 -23.45
C LEU A 240 59.43 36.13 -22.49
N ASP A 241 60.34 35.60 -21.67
CA ASP A 241 60.03 34.52 -20.74
C ASP A 241 59.00 34.96 -19.68
N VAL A 242 59.12 36.18 -19.16
CA VAL A 242 58.15 36.75 -18.20
C VAL A 242 56.77 36.90 -18.85
N ALA A 243 56.70 37.42 -20.08
CA ALA A 243 55.43 37.60 -20.78
C ALA A 243 54.75 36.26 -21.10
N LEU A 244 55.50 35.28 -21.59
CA LEU A 244 54.98 33.94 -21.87
C LEU A 244 54.51 33.23 -20.60
N LYS A 245 55.33 33.27 -19.52
CA LYS A 245 54.95 32.72 -18.21
C LYS A 245 53.67 33.35 -17.69
N LYS A 246 53.50 34.67 -17.83
CA LYS A 246 52.28 35.38 -17.41
C LYS A 246 51.04 34.88 -18.16
N ILE A 247 51.11 34.70 -19.48
CA ILE A 247 49.98 34.21 -20.28
C ILE A 247 49.64 32.76 -19.96
N ILE A 248 50.65 31.90 -19.77
CA ILE A 248 50.44 30.50 -19.38
C ILE A 248 49.82 30.42 -17.99
N GLN A 249 50.33 31.18 -17.03
CA GLN A 249 49.81 31.20 -15.67
C GLN A 249 48.37 31.70 -15.62
N GLN A 250 48.04 32.72 -16.40
CA GLN A 250 46.67 33.23 -16.51
C GLN A 250 45.72 32.16 -17.05
N HIS A 251 46.13 31.40 -18.06
CA HIS A 251 45.31 30.32 -18.62
C HIS A 251 45.10 29.18 -17.62
N LYS A 252 46.17 28.75 -16.93
CA LYS A 252 46.08 27.74 -15.88
C LYS A 252 45.10 28.17 -14.79
N LEU A 253 45.13 29.44 -14.39
CA LEU A 253 44.21 30.00 -13.41
C LEU A 253 42.77 29.99 -13.93
N GLU A 254 42.53 30.47 -15.15
CA GLU A 254 41.19 30.50 -15.77
C GLU A 254 40.59 29.08 -15.90
N ILE A 255 41.37 28.08 -16.33
CA ILE A 255 40.95 26.67 -16.36
C ILE A 255 40.59 26.18 -14.96
N THR A 256 41.49 26.39 -13.99
CA THR A 256 41.29 25.92 -12.60
C THR A 256 40.00 26.50 -12.01
N THR A 257 39.70 27.77 -12.29
CA THR A 257 38.46 28.42 -11.85
C THR A 257 37.22 27.77 -12.49
N ILE A 258 37.20 27.61 -13.82
CA ILE A 258 36.06 27.00 -14.53
C ILE A 258 35.81 25.56 -14.06
N GLU A 259 36.87 24.78 -13.88
CA GLU A 259 36.81 23.39 -13.40
C GLU A 259 36.27 23.31 -11.97
N LYS A 260 36.71 24.21 -11.09
CA LYS A 260 36.21 24.30 -9.71
C LYS A 260 34.74 24.69 -9.66
N ASP A 261 34.34 25.68 -10.47
CA ASP A 261 32.95 26.14 -10.54
C ASP A 261 32.02 25.07 -11.08
N CYS A 262 32.44 24.34 -12.13
CA CYS A 262 31.66 23.22 -12.66
C CYS A 262 31.51 22.10 -11.61
N LEU A 263 32.60 21.72 -10.95
CA LEU A 263 32.54 20.70 -9.90
C LEU A 263 31.59 21.12 -8.77
N ASN A 264 31.64 22.39 -8.34
CA ASN A 264 30.74 22.92 -7.32
C ASN A 264 29.26 22.84 -7.78
N HIS A 265 28.97 23.27 -9.01
CA HIS A 265 27.62 23.19 -9.57
C HIS A 265 27.12 21.73 -9.67
N LYS A 266 28.00 20.80 -10.08
CA LYS A 266 27.70 19.37 -10.13
C LYS A 266 27.36 18.82 -8.75
N GLN A 267 28.14 19.17 -7.72
CA GLN A 267 27.85 18.77 -6.34
C GLN A 267 26.50 19.33 -5.87
N GLN A 268 26.17 20.58 -6.21
CA GLN A 268 24.89 21.19 -5.87
C GLN A 268 23.71 20.47 -6.53
N LEU A 269 23.83 20.09 -7.81
CA LEU A 269 22.84 19.26 -8.50
C LEU A 269 22.67 17.90 -7.83
N MET A 270 23.78 17.27 -7.41
CA MET A 270 23.73 15.98 -6.72
C MET A 270 23.07 16.09 -5.33
N ARG A 271 23.28 17.19 -4.59
CA ARG A 271 22.54 17.48 -3.35
C ARG A 271 21.05 17.68 -3.62
N ALA A 272 20.70 18.45 -4.64
CA ALA A 272 19.32 18.71 -5.02
C ALA A 272 18.60 17.42 -5.45
N ARG A 273 19.27 16.58 -6.25
CA ARG A 273 18.79 15.24 -6.64
C ARG A 273 18.48 14.39 -5.42
N GLU A 274 19.42 14.35 -4.48
CA GLU A 274 19.29 13.55 -3.27
C GLU A 274 18.14 14.05 -2.37
N ALA A 275 18.02 15.37 -2.19
CA ALA A 275 16.89 15.97 -1.45
C ALA A 275 15.54 15.67 -2.11
N ALA A 276 15.45 15.81 -3.45
CA ALA A 276 14.23 15.49 -4.19
C ALA A 276 13.85 14.01 -4.09
N MET A 277 14.84 13.10 -4.07
CA MET A 277 14.60 11.68 -3.83
C MET A 277 14.07 11.42 -2.42
N TRP A 278 14.58 12.09 -1.39
CA TRP A 278 14.07 11.94 -0.03
C TRP A 278 12.64 12.44 0.12
N GLU A 279 12.32 13.61 -0.44
CA GLU A 279 10.95 14.14 -0.42
C GLU A 279 9.96 13.20 -1.14
N LEU A 280 10.39 12.61 -2.26
CA LEU A 280 9.61 11.61 -2.98
C LEU A 280 9.37 10.34 -2.14
N GLU A 281 10.42 9.81 -1.52
CA GLU A 281 10.36 8.64 -0.63
C GLU A 281 9.46 8.91 0.58
N GLU A 282 9.59 10.07 1.24
CA GLU A 282 8.78 10.46 2.41
C GLU A 282 7.29 10.54 2.05
N ARG A 283 6.98 11.24 0.96
CA ARG A 283 5.60 11.33 0.45
C ARG A 283 5.05 9.95 0.12
N HIS A 284 5.85 9.08 -0.51
CA HIS A 284 5.41 7.73 -0.83
C HIS A 284 5.12 6.89 0.43
N LEU A 285 5.95 6.99 1.47
CA LEU A 285 5.71 6.33 2.75
C LEU A 285 4.41 6.81 3.40
N GLN A 286 4.14 8.11 3.37
CA GLN A 286 2.88 8.68 3.88
C GLN A 286 1.66 8.20 3.06
N GLU A 287 1.76 8.23 1.74
CA GLU A 287 0.70 7.74 0.85
C GLU A 287 0.42 6.25 1.04
N LYS A 288 1.47 5.45 1.19
CA LYS A 288 1.38 4.01 1.51
C LYS A 288 0.64 3.80 2.83
N HIS A 289 1.00 4.54 3.88
CA HIS A 289 0.34 4.43 5.18
C HIS A 289 -1.15 4.81 5.09
N GLN A 290 -1.48 5.95 4.46
CA GLN A 290 -2.87 6.37 4.30
C GLN A 290 -3.68 5.38 3.48
N LEU A 291 -3.10 4.81 2.42
CA LEU A 291 -3.72 3.73 1.67
C LEU A 291 -4.02 2.56 2.61
N LEU A 292 -3.02 1.99 3.28
CA LEU A 292 -3.18 0.82 4.15
C LEU A 292 -4.23 1.08 5.26
N LYS A 293 -4.25 2.28 5.84
CA LYS A 293 -5.24 2.69 6.83
C LYS A 293 -6.65 2.69 6.25
N GLN A 294 -6.84 3.21 5.04
CA GLN A 294 -8.12 3.16 4.35
C GLN A 294 -8.52 1.72 3.99
N GLN A 295 -7.57 0.89 3.52
CA GLN A 295 -7.83 -0.51 3.20
C GLN A 295 -8.27 -1.32 4.42
N LEU A 296 -7.68 -1.03 5.59
CA LEU A 296 -8.06 -1.65 6.84
C LEU A 296 -9.49 -1.25 7.23
N LYS A 297 -9.81 0.05 7.15
CA LYS A 297 -11.17 0.55 7.40
C LYS A 297 -12.20 -0.08 6.46
N ASP A 298 -11.90 -0.20 5.17
CA ASP A 298 -12.80 -0.83 4.20
C ASP A 298 -13.05 -2.31 4.53
N GLN A 299 -12.03 -3.04 4.99
CA GLN A 299 -12.18 -4.43 5.44
C GLN A 299 -13.07 -4.55 6.67
N TYR A 300 -12.82 -3.74 7.71
CA TYR A 300 -13.66 -3.76 8.91
C TYR A 300 -15.08 -3.25 8.64
N PHE A 301 -15.24 -2.28 7.73
CA PHE A 301 -16.56 -1.85 7.28
C PHE A 301 -17.35 -3.02 6.67
N LEU A 302 -16.72 -3.80 5.78
CA LEU A 302 -17.34 -4.99 5.21
C LEU A 302 -17.65 -6.04 6.30
N GLN A 303 -16.73 -6.28 7.23
CA GLN A 303 -16.94 -7.22 8.34
C GLN A 303 -18.12 -6.80 9.24
N ARG A 304 -18.23 -5.51 9.60
CA ARG A 304 -19.36 -4.96 10.37
C ARG A 304 -20.67 -5.16 9.62
N HIS A 305 -20.70 -4.84 8.32
CA HIS A 305 -21.89 -5.03 7.48
C HIS A 305 -22.32 -6.50 7.42
N GLN A 306 -21.38 -7.41 7.23
CA GLN A 306 -21.64 -8.86 7.21
C GLN A 306 -22.08 -9.39 8.57
N LEU A 307 -21.52 -8.87 9.67
CA LEU A 307 -21.94 -9.20 11.03
C LEU A 307 -23.39 -8.79 11.27
N LEU A 308 -23.78 -7.57 10.89
CA LEU A 308 -25.17 -7.10 11.00
C LEU A 308 -26.14 -7.95 10.18
N LYS A 309 -25.78 -8.33 8.94
CA LYS A 309 -26.59 -9.26 8.14
C LYS A 309 -26.75 -10.63 8.81
N ARG A 310 -25.70 -11.16 9.45
CA ARG A 310 -25.79 -12.41 10.23
C ARG A 310 -26.70 -12.26 11.43
N HIS A 311 -26.58 -11.15 12.16
CA HIS A 311 -27.43 -10.84 13.31
C HIS A 311 -28.91 -10.73 12.94
N GLU A 312 -29.23 -10.10 11.81
CA GLU A 312 -30.59 -10.04 11.26
C GLU A 312 -31.15 -11.44 11.01
N LYS A 313 -30.36 -12.33 10.37
CA LYS A 313 -30.77 -13.72 10.14
C LYS A 313 -30.93 -14.54 11.43
N GLU A 314 -30.06 -14.35 12.43
CA GLU A 314 -30.20 -14.98 13.74
C GLU A 314 -31.48 -14.50 14.46
N MET A 315 -31.78 -13.20 14.42
CA MET A 315 -32.99 -12.62 14.99
C MET A 315 -34.27 -13.12 14.31
N GLU A 316 -34.29 -13.18 12.97
CA GLU A 316 -35.39 -13.77 12.21
C GLU A 316 -35.63 -15.25 12.60
N GLN A 317 -34.55 -16.02 12.81
CA GLN A 317 -34.65 -17.42 13.25
C GLN A 317 -35.19 -17.52 14.69
N MET A 318 -34.73 -16.66 15.59
CA MET A 318 -35.21 -16.60 16.98
C MET A 318 -36.70 -16.24 17.06
N HIS A 319 -37.15 -15.24 16.29
CA HIS A 319 -38.56 -14.88 16.21
C HIS A 319 -39.41 -16.02 15.66
N ARG A 320 -38.99 -16.67 14.57
CA ARG A 320 -39.69 -17.85 14.02
C ARG A 320 -39.75 -19.00 15.04
N TYR A 321 -38.69 -19.21 15.81
CA TYR A 321 -38.66 -20.24 16.87
C TYR A 321 -39.62 -19.92 18.01
N ASN A 322 -39.56 -18.71 18.58
CA ASN A 322 -40.45 -18.28 19.66
C ASN A 322 -41.92 -18.30 19.23
N GLN A 323 -42.23 -17.87 18.00
CA GLN A 323 -43.58 -17.93 17.45
C GLN A 323 -44.12 -19.37 17.40
N ARG A 324 -43.29 -20.35 17.01
CA ARG A 324 -43.68 -21.77 17.00
C ARG A 324 -43.96 -22.30 18.41
N LEU A 325 -43.16 -21.92 19.41
CA LEU A 325 -43.40 -22.30 20.80
C LEU A 325 -44.74 -21.77 21.32
N VAL A 326 -45.03 -20.50 21.05
CA VAL A 326 -46.29 -19.85 21.44
C VAL A 326 -47.48 -20.54 20.77
N GLU A 327 -47.37 -20.85 19.48
CA GLU A 327 -48.44 -21.52 18.74
C GLU A 327 -48.65 -22.97 19.22
N GLU A 328 -47.59 -23.70 19.56
CA GLU A 328 -47.71 -25.04 20.14
C GLU A 328 -48.40 -25.02 21.51
N MET A 329 -48.10 -24.02 22.36
CA MET A 329 -48.79 -23.84 23.65
C MET A 329 -50.27 -23.51 23.47
N LYS A 330 -50.61 -22.58 22.58
CA LYS A 330 -52.02 -22.27 22.24
C LYS A 330 -52.77 -23.50 21.76
N ASN A 331 -52.15 -24.30 20.89
CA ASN A 331 -52.73 -25.54 20.40
C ASN A 331 -52.98 -26.55 21.52
N LYS A 332 -52.03 -26.71 22.45
CA LYS A 332 -52.19 -27.58 23.62
C LYS A 332 -53.32 -27.11 24.54
N GLN A 333 -53.36 -25.82 24.87
CA GLN A 333 -54.41 -25.22 25.69
C GLN A 333 -55.79 -25.36 25.04
N ASN A 334 -55.88 -25.20 23.73
CA ASN A 334 -57.11 -25.40 22.98
C ASN A 334 -57.59 -26.86 23.07
N GLN A 335 -56.70 -27.84 22.90
CA GLN A 335 -57.04 -29.25 23.07
C GLN A 335 -57.53 -29.57 24.48
N GLU A 336 -56.89 -29.03 25.52
CA GLU A 336 -57.28 -29.20 26.92
C GLU A 336 -58.66 -28.57 27.21
N ARG A 337 -58.91 -27.37 26.68
CA ARG A 337 -60.19 -26.65 26.81
C ARG A 337 -61.35 -27.39 26.14
N VAL A 338 -61.11 -28.01 24.98
CA VAL A 338 -62.13 -28.82 24.28
C VAL A 338 -62.39 -30.16 24.98
N ARG A 339 -61.39 -30.76 25.63
CA ARG A 339 -61.52 -32.04 26.34
C ARG A 339 -62.21 -31.90 27.70
N LEU A 340 -61.95 -30.83 28.45
CA LEU A 340 -62.42 -30.67 29.83
C LEU A 340 -63.96 -30.82 29.98
N PRO A 341 -64.83 -30.20 29.15
CA PRO A 341 -66.28 -30.38 29.29
C PRO A 341 -66.75 -31.82 29.05
N LYS A 342 -66.03 -32.60 28.25
CA LYS A 342 -66.34 -34.03 28.04
C LYS A 342 -66.02 -34.83 29.29
N ILE A 343 -64.87 -34.56 29.90
CA ILE A 343 -64.42 -35.19 31.15
C ILE A 343 -65.38 -34.84 32.29
N GLN A 344 -65.70 -33.55 32.46
CA GLN A 344 -66.65 -33.06 33.47
C GLN A 344 -68.02 -33.76 33.36
N ARG A 345 -68.56 -33.91 32.15
CA ARG A 345 -69.82 -34.64 31.94
C ARG A 345 -69.75 -36.11 32.36
N SER A 346 -68.67 -36.82 31.99
CA SER A 346 -68.49 -38.21 32.39
C SER A 346 -68.31 -38.37 33.90
N GLU A 347 -67.53 -37.49 34.53
CA GLU A 347 -67.31 -37.52 35.98
C GLU A 347 -68.56 -37.16 36.77
N ALA A 348 -69.29 -36.13 36.36
CA ALA A 348 -70.54 -35.73 36.98
C ALA A 348 -71.56 -36.87 36.97
N LYS A 349 -71.65 -37.61 35.86
CA LYS A 349 -72.50 -38.81 35.75
C LYS A 349 -72.09 -39.88 36.76
N THR A 350 -70.80 -40.16 36.89
CA THR A 350 -70.27 -41.14 37.85
C THR A 350 -70.49 -40.71 39.29
N ARG A 351 -70.19 -39.45 39.63
CA ARG A 351 -70.38 -38.88 40.97
C ARG A 351 -71.84 -38.84 41.38
N MET A 352 -72.74 -38.46 40.48
CA MET A 352 -74.18 -38.50 40.70
C MET A 352 -74.67 -39.93 40.95
N ALA A 353 -74.17 -40.92 40.19
CA ALA A 353 -74.50 -42.33 40.41
C ALA A 353 -74.02 -42.83 41.78
N MET A 354 -72.80 -42.45 42.20
CA MET A 354 -72.28 -42.78 43.53
C MET A 354 -73.09 -42.10 44.64
N PHE A 355 -73.45 -40.83 44.49
CA PHE A 355 -74.28 -40.11 45.46
C PHE A 355 -75.66 -40.75 45.61
N LYS A 356 -76.34 -41.08 44.50
CA LYS A 356 -77.60 -41.83 44.52
C LYS A 356 -77.47 -43.18 45.20
N LYS A 357 -76.36 -43.90 45.00
CA LYS A 357 -76.08 -45.17 45.68
C LYS A 357 -75.86 -44.95 47.19
N SER A 358 -75.14 -43.90 47.57
CA SER A 358 -74.93 -43.52 48.99
C SER A 358 -76.25 -43.17 49.68
N LEU A 359 -77.13 -42.41 49.03
CA LEU A 359 -78.44 -42.07 49.58
C LEU A 359 -79.27 -43.32 49.88
N ARG A 360 -79.25 -44.32 49.00
CA ARG A 360 -79.93 -45.61 49.21
C ARG A 360 -79.38 -46.41 50.39
N ILE A 361 -78.08 -46.28 50.68
CA ILE A 361 -77.43 -46.98 51.80
C ILE A 361 -77.71 -46.26 53.13
N THR A 362 -77.75 -44.92 53.12
CA THR A 362 -77.99 -44.07 54.31
C THR A 362 -79.47 -43.81 54.59
N ALA A 363 -80.39 -44.35 53.77
CA ALA A 363 -81.83 -44.15 53.92
C ALA A 363 -82.33 -44.79 55.24
N THR A 364 -82.47 -43.98 56.29
CA THR A 364 -83.25 -44.30 57.49
C THR A 364 -84.73 -44.14 57.18
N ALA A 365 -85.59 -44.97 57.81
CA ALA A 365 -87.04 -45.03 57.55
C ALA A 365 -87.84 -43.73 57.82
N SER A 366 -87.17 -42.62 58.14
CA SER A 366 -87.74 -41.30 58.42
C SER A 366 -87.50 -40.25 57.32
N VAL A 367 -86.80 -40.57 56.22
CA VAL A 367 -86.54 -39.62 55.12
C VAL A 367 -87.64 -39.72 54.07
N THR A 368 -88.27 -38.57 53.73
CA THR A 368 -89.31 -38.50 52.71
C THR A 368 -88.73 -38.39 51.30
N VAL A 369 -89.48 -38.86 50.29
CA VAL A 369 -89.10 -38.79 48.86
C VAL A 369 -88.80 -37.35 48.41
N GLU A 370 -89.49 -36.36 48.98
CA GLU A 370 -89.27 -34.94 48.71
C GLU A 370 -87.89 -34.48 49.24
N GLN A 371 -87.49 -34.93 50.42
CA GLN A 371 -86.18 -34.63 51.00
C GLN A 371 -85.04 -35.29 50.23
N GLU A 372 -85.25 -36.48 49.66
CA GLU A 372 -84.27 -37.11 48.77
C GLU A 372 -84.09 -36.33 47.46
N ARG A 373 -85.18 -35.84 46.86
CA ARG A 373 -85.15 -35.00 45.65
C ARG A 373 -84.40 -33.69 45.91
N GLU A 374 -84.65 -33.04 47.04
CA GLU A 374 -83.96 -31.80 47.42
C GLU A 374 -82.46 -32.04 47.66
N ARG A 375 -82.08 -33.16 48.31
CA ARG A 375 -80.66 -33.54 48.46
C ARG A 375 -79.96 -33.79 47.12
N ILE A 376 -80.63 -34.41 46.15
CA ILE A 376 -80.10 -34.60 44.79
C ILE A 376 -79.91 -33.25 44.07
N LYS A 377 -80.86 -32.33 44.22
CA LYS A 377 -80.78 -30.98 43.65
C LYS A 377 -79.63 -30.17 44.24
N GLN A 378 -79.44 -30.22 45.56
CA GLN A 378 -78.31 -29.59 46.25
C GLN A 378 -76.96 -30.15 45.79
N PHE A 379 -76.87 -31.49 45.63
CA PHE A 379 -75.67 -32.13 45.09
C PHE A 379 -75.38 -31.70 43.64
N ALA A 380 -76.41 -31.59 42.79
CA ALA A 380 -76.25 -31.09 41.42
C ALA A 380 -75.75 -29.64 41.39
N ALA A 381 -76.30 -28.76 42.23
CA ALA A 381 -75.83 -27.38 42.36
C ALA A 381 -74.38 -27.29 42.87
N GLN A 382 -74.00 -28.16 43.81
CA GLN A 382 -72.63 -28.27 44.30
C GLN A 382 -71.67 -28.79 43.22
N GLU A 383 -72.09 -29.76 42.42
CA GLU A 383 -71.37 -30.31 41.28
C GLU A 383 -71.11 -29.23 40.20
N ASP A 384 -72.13 -28.44 39.85
CA ASP A 384 -72.02 -27.33 38.91
C ASP A 384 -71.05 -26.25 39.40
N LYS A 385 -71.09 -25.93 40.70
CA LYS A 385 -70.14 -25.00 41.33
C LYS A 385 -68.71 -25.55 41.24
N ARG A 386 -68.49 -26.85 41.47
CA ARG A 386 -67.17 -27.48 41.31
C ARG A 386 -66.67 -27.36 39.87
N GLN A 387 -67.51 -27.71 38.89
CA GLN A 387 -67.13 -27.64 37.48
C GLN A 387 -66.81 -26.21 37.03
N LYS A 388 -67.55 -25.21 37.52
CA LYS A 388 -67.27 -23.79 37.27
C LYS A 388 -65.91 -23.37 37.84
N ASN A 389 -65.61 -23.77 39.08
CA ASN A 389 -64.32 -23.49 39.72
C ASN A 389 -63.15 -24.17 39.00
N GLU A 390 -63.34 -25.42 38.55
CA GLU A 390 -62.33 -26.15 37.78
C GLU A 390 -62.05 -25.49 36.42
N ARG A 391 -63.07 -25.00 35.72
CA ARG A 391 -62.90 -24.23 34.48
C ARG A 391 -62.14 -22.92 34.72
N LEU A 392 -62.45 -22.21 35.81
CA LEU A 392 -61.73 -21.00 36.21
C LEU A 392 -60.26 -21.30 36.52
N HIS A 393 -60.00 -22.36 37.28
CA HIS A 393 -58.64 -22.79 37.61
C HIS A 393 -57.84 -23.20 36.36
N GLN A 394 -58.47 -23.93 35.42
CA GLN A 394 -57.84 -24.26 34.14
C GLN A 394 -57.49 -22.99 33.36
N HIS A 395 -58.40 -22.02 33.28
CA HIS A 395 -58.15 -20.76 32.58
C HIS A 395 -57.00 -19.97 33.21
N GLN A 396 -56.97 -19.84 34.54
CA GLN A 396 -55.86 -19.19 35.26
C GLN A 396 -54.53 -19.92 35.03
N LYS A 397 -54.53 -21.25 35.01
CA LYS A 397 -53.35 -22.05 34.68
C LYS A 397 -52.86 -21.78 33.26
N HIS A 398 -53.77 -21.72 32.28
CA HIS A 398 -53.43 -21.40 30.89
C HIS A 398 -52.85 -19.99 30.75
N GLU A 399 -53.45 -19.00 31.41
CA GLU A 399 -52.95 -17.61 31.45
C GLU A 399 -51.54 -17.53 32.03
N ASN A 400 -51.29 -18.19 33.17
CA ASN A 400 -49.97 -18.21 33.79
C ASN A 400 -48.92 -18.85 32.89
N GLN A 401 -49.23 -20.01 32.29
CA GLN A 401 -48.34 -20.69 31.35
C GLN A 401 -48.03 -19.84 30.11
N MET A 402 -49.01 -19.09 29.60
CA MET A 402 -48.79 -18.18 28.47
C MET A 402 -47.87 -17.02 28.87
N ARG A 403 -48.09 -16.43 30.05
CA ARG A 403 -47.26 -15.35 30.57
C ARG A 403 -45.81 -15.82 30.75
N ASP A 404 -45.60 -16.97 31.37
CA ASP A 404 -44.27 -17.52 31.63
C ASP A 404 -43.53 -17.82 30.30
N LEU A 405 -44.23 -18.40 29.32
CA LEU A 405 -43.63 -18.64 28.00
C LEU A 405 -43.30 -17.33 27.27
N GLN A 406 -44.15 -16.31 27.36
CA GLN A 406 -43.88 -15.01 26.75
C GLN A 406 -42.63 -14.37 27.37
N LEU A 407 -42.51 -14.39 28.71
CA LEU A 407 -41.33 -13.91 29.42
C LEU A 407 -40.06 -14.66 29.00
N GLN A 408 -40.16 -15.98 28.80
CA GLN A 408 -39.05 -16.78 28.28
C GLN A 408 -38.67 -16.36 26.86
N CYS A 409 -39.65 -16.16 25.97
CA CYS A 409 -39.39 -15.70 24.60
C CYS A 409 -38.69 -14.33 24.58
N ASP A 410 -39.15 -13.40 25.42
CA ASP A 410 -38.56 -12.07 25.58
C ASP A 410 -37.16 -12.13 26.21
N SER A 411 -36.92 -13.09 27.11
CA SER A 411 -35.58 -13.36 27.65
C SER A 411 -34.62 -13.86 26.56
N ASN A 412 -35.04 -14.84 25.75
CA ASN A 412 -34.23 -15.38 24.66
C ASN A 412 -33.84 -14.30 23.64
N ILE A 413 -34.76 -13.37 23.34
CA ILE A 413 -34.50 -12.24 22.44
C ILE A 413 -33.46 -11.29 23.04
N ARG A 414 -33.60 -10.94 24.33
CA ARG A 414 -32.65 -10.06 25.02
C ARG A 414 -31.25 -10.64 25.10
N GLU A 415 -31.14 -11.92 25.48
CA GLU A 415 -29.85 -12.62 25.55
C GLU A 415 -29.17 -12.68 24.17
N LEU A 416 -29.93 -12.96 23.11
CA LEU A 416 -29.39 -12.94 21.75
C LEU A 416 -28.90 -11.53 21.36
N GLN A 417 -29.66 -10.48 21.67
CA GLN A 417 -29.25 -9.10 21.41
C GLN A 417 -27.99 -8.71 22.19
N GLU A 418 -27.87 -9.15 23.44
CA GLU A 418 -26.68 -8.92 24.27
C GLU A 418 -25.43 -9.55 23.63
N LEU A 419 -25.50 -10.82 23.23
CA LEU A 419 -24.42 -11.51 22.52
C LEU A 419 -24.08 -10.82 21.18
N GLN A 420 -25.08 -10.30 20.47
CA GLN A 420 -24.87 -9.54 19.23
C GLN A 420 -24.16 -8.21 19.49
N ASN A 421 -24.53 -7.50 20.55
CA ASN A 421 -23.87 -6.26 20.95
C ASN A 421 -22.42 -6.51 21.36
N GLU A 422 -22.15 -7.56 22.14
CA GLU A 422 -20.78 -7.97 22.50
C GLU A 422 -19.93 -8.25 21.26
N LYS A 423 -20.45 -9.02 20.28
CA LYS A 423 -19.76 -9.27 19.01
C LYS A 423 -19.43 -7.97 18.27
N CYS A 424 -20.37 -7.01 18.24
CA CYS A 424 -20.14 -5.70 17.62
C CYS A 424 -19.06 -4.90 18.37
N HIS A 425 -19.11 -4.85 19.70
CA HIS A 425 -18.13 -4.17 20.53
C HIS A 425 -16.72 -4.74 20.31
N LEU A 426 -16.56 -6.06 20.40
CA LEU A 426 -15.28 -6.74 20.17
C LEU A 426 -14.72 -6.47 18.77
N LEU A 427 -15.59 -6.40 17.75
CA LEU A 427 -15.15 -6.09 16.39
C LEU A 427 -14.61 -4.66 16.27
N ILE A 428 -15.27 -3.69 16.91
CA ILE A 428 -14.83 -2.27 16.92
C ILE A 428 -13.56 -2.09 17.74
N GLU A 429 -13.45 -2.76 18.89
CA GLU A 429 -12.23 -2.75 19.71
C GLU A 429 -11.04 -3.32 18.91
N HIS A 430 -11.26 -4.44 18.22
CA HIS A 430 -10.24 -5.05 17.38
C HIS A 430 -9.85 -4.15 16.19
N GLU A 431 -10.80 -3.48 15.55
CA GLU A 431 -10.52 -2.47 14.51
C GLU A 431 -9.66 -1.32 15.05
N THR A 432 -10.05 -0.80 16.21
CA THR A 432 -9.35 0.33 16.87
C THR A 432 -7.92 -0.07 17.20
N GLN A 433 -7.73 -1.26 17.76
CA GLN A 433 -6.42 -1.81 18.08
C GLN A 433 -5.57 -2.02 16.82
N LYS A 434 -6.14 -2.57 15.74
CA LYS A 434 -5.42 -2.74 14.47
C LYS A 434 -5.05 -1.42 13.80
N LEU A 435 -5.90 -0.40 13.88
CA LEU A 435 -5.55 0.94 13.39
C LEU A 435 -4.39 1.55 14.18
N LYS A 436 -4.38 1.34 15.51
CA LYS A 436 -3.31 1.80 16.38
C LYS A 436 -1.99 1.09 16.07
N GLU A 437 -2.00 -0.23 15.94
CA GLU A 437 -0.82 -1.02 15.54
C GLU A 437 -0.25 -0.54 14.20
N LEU A 438 -1.12 -0.28 13.21
CA LEU A 438 -0.69 0.25 11.91
C LEU A 438 -0.06 1.65 12.00
N ASP A 439 -0.59 2.53 12.86
CA ASP A 439 -0.03 3.87 13.09
C ASP A 439 1.33 3.78 13.81
N GLU A 440 1.50 2.84 14.74
CA GLU A 440 2.76 2.56 15.45
C GLU A 440 3.81 1.99 14.48
N GLU A 441 3.45 1.02 13.65
CA GLU A 441 4.30 0.45 12.60
C GLU A 441 4.79 1.53 11.62
N HIS A 442 3.90 2.42 11.17
CA HIS A 442 4.28 3.52 10.29
C HIS A 442 5.23 4.50 10.97
N SER A 443 4.98 4.83 12.25
CA SER A 443 5.85 5.71 13.02
C SER A 443 7.26 5.13 13.15
N GLN A 444 7.36 3.81 13.34
CA GLN A 444 8.63 3.10 13.37
C GLN A 444 9.30 3.06 11.98
N GLU A 445 8.56 2.79 10.90
CA GLU A 445 9.07 2.82 9.51
C GLU A 445 9.65 4.19 9.15
N ILE A 446 8.97 5.28 9.51
CA ILE A 446 9.46 6.65 9.32
C ILE A 446 10.73 6.91 10.12
N LYS A 447 10.80 6.44 11.37
CA LYS A 447 11.99 6.59 12.21
C LYS A 447 13.20 5.89 11.57
N GLU A 448 13.04 4.63 11.17
CA GLU A 448 14.11 3.86 10.51
C GLU A 448 14.52 4.45 9.17
N TRP A 449 13.57 4.94 8.38
CA TRP A 449 13.86 5.64 7.14
C TRP A 449 14.68 6.91 7.40
N ARG A 450 14.30 7.74 8.38
CA ARG A 450 15.07 8.95 8.77
C ARG A 450 16.48 8.61 9.24
N GLU A 451 16.65 7.50 9.97
CA GLU A 451 17.96 7.03 10.41
C GLU A 451 18.86 6.64 9.24
N LYS A 452 18.30 6.05 8.17
CA LYS A 452 19.03 5.71 6.93
C LYS A 452 19.46 6.95 6.12
N LEU A 453 18.80 8.10 6.27
CA LEU A 453 19.17 9.33 5.56
C LEU A 453 20.54 9.88 5.98
N ARG A 454 20.86 9.82 7.28
CA ARG A 454 22.13 10.36 7.82
C ARG A 454 23.39 9.73 7.18
N PRO A 455 23.55 8.39 7.18
CA PRO A 455 24.71 7.78 6.55
C PRO A 455 24.72 7.99 5.02
N ARG A 456 23.55 8.00 4.37
CA ARG A 456 23.42 8.28 2.94
C ARG A 456 23.91 9.70 2.58
N LYS A 457 23.49 10.71 3.37
CA LYS A 457 23.99 12.10 3.25
C LYS A 457 25.50 12.18 3.48
N LYS A 458 26.00 11.52 4.53
CA LYS A 458 27.42 11.53 4.87
C LYS A 458 28.26 10.94 3.74
N ALA A 459 27.87 9.79 3.20
CA ALA A 459 28.58 9.16 2.08
C ALA A 459 28.65 10.07 0.85
N LEU A 460 27.58 10.82 0.57
CA LEU A 460 27.55 11.77 -0.54
C LEU A 460 28.51 12.96 -0.31
N GLU A 461 28.51 13.55 0.88
CA GLU A 461 29.43 14.66 1.22
C GLU A 461 30.90 14.20 1.29
N ASP A 462 31.16 12.98 1.77
CA ASP A 462 32.49 12.37 1.77
C ASP A 462 33.00 12.19 0.32
N GLU A 463 32.13 11.79 -0.62
CA GLU A 463 32.45 11.70 -2.05
C GLU A 463 32.77 13.07 -2.67
N PHE A 464 32.00 14.11 -2.31
CA PHE A 464 32.26 15.48 -2.77
C PHE A 464 33.60 16.01 -2.25
N THR A 465 33.90 15.77 -0.98
CA THR A 465 35.16 16.16 -0.35
C THR A 465 36.33 15.46 -1.04
N ARG A 466 36.21 14.17 -1.30
CA ARG A 466 37.23 13.39 -2.03
C ARG A 466 37.48 13.96 -3.43
N LYS A 467 36.42 14.23 -4.21
CA LYS A 467 36.54 14.83 -5.55
C LYS A 467 37.20 16.21 -5.53
N LEU A 468 36.90 17.02 -4.52
CA LEU A 468 37.53 18.33 -4.36
C LEU A 468 39.04 18.20 -4.08
N GLN A 469 39.43 17.27 -3.21
CA GLN A 469 40.83 16.96 -2.91
C GLN A 469 41.56 16.43 -4.15
N GLU A 470 40.96 15.50 -4.89
CA GLU A 470 41.51 14.96 -6.15
C GLU A 470 41.76 16.09 -7.17
N GLN A 471 40.81 17.03 -7.32
CA GLN A 471 40.97 18.20 -8.20
C GLN A 471 42.08 19.14 -7.72
N GLU A 472 42.16 19.41 -6.42
CA GLU A 472 43.21 20.27 -5.84
C GLU A 472 44.61 19.66 -6.06
N VAL A 473 44.76 18.35 -5.85
CA VAL A 473 46.01 17.63 -6.14
C VAL A 473 46.35 17.71 -7.63
N PHE A 474 45.37 17.48 -8.52
CA PHE A 474 45.57 17.56 -9.97
C PHE A 474 46.14 18.92 -10.42
N PHE A 475 45.58 20.04 -9.92
CA PHE A 475 46.05 21.37 -10.28
C PHE A 475 47.35 21.79 -9.55
N LYS A 476 47.58 21.34 -8.31
CA LYS A 476 48.86 21.56 -7.60
C LYS A 476 50.03 20.89 -8.30
N MET A 477 49.88 19.62 -8.67
CA MET A 477 50.92 18.86 -9.39
C MET A 477 51.17 19.43 -10.80
N SER A 478 50.15 20.01 -11.43
CA SER A 478 50.27 20.72 -12.72
C SER A 478 50.94 22.10 -12.60
N GLY A 479 51.05 22.65 -11.38
CA GLY A 479 51.76 23.88 -11.07
C GLY A 479 53.27 23.71 -10.91
N GLU A 480 53.72 22.53 -10.45
CA GLU A 480 55.14 22.19 -10.22
C GLU A 480 55.82 21.51 -11.42
N SER A 481 55.06 21.04 -12.42
CA SER A 481 55.65 20.74 -13.73
C SER A 481 56.17 22.03 -14.33
N GLU A 482 57.49 22.23 -14.21
CA GLU A 482 58.27 23.12 -15.04
C GLU A 482 57.70 23.07 -16.45
N CYS A 483 57.24 24.23 -16.90
CA CYS A 483 56.86 24.53 -18.26
C CYS A 483 57.68 23.63 -19.19
N LEU A 484 57.07 22.54 -19.71
CA LEU A 484 57.73 21.75 -20.74
C LEU A 484 58.06 22.76 -21.83
N ASN A 485 59.36 22.96 -21.93
CA ASN A 485 60.01 23.99 -22.68
C ASN A 485 59.33 24.10 -24.06
N PRO A 486 58.88 25.29 -24.52
CA PRO A 486 58.30 25.42 -25.86
C PRO A 486 59.25 24.97 -26.99
N SER A 487 60.50 24.66 -26.66
CA SER A 487 61.48 24.04 -27.55
C SER A 487 61.17 22.58 -27.92
N THR A 488 60.29 21.86 -27.22
CA THR A 488 59.95 20.46 -27.54
C THR A 488 58.54 20.29 -28.13
N GLN A 489 58.20 21.06 -29.16
CA GLN A 489 57.25 20.62 -30.21
C GLN A 489 57.27 21.61 -31.37
N SER A 490 58.06 21.30 -32.42
CA SER A 490 57.74 21.29 -33.87
C SER A 490 56.80 22.34 -34.53
N ARG A 491 56.24 23.33 -33.83
CA ARG A 491 55.23 24.26 -34.34
C ARG A 491 55.51 25.74 -34.12
N VAL A 492 56.50 26.11 -33.28
CA VAL A 492 56.89 27.53 -33.07
C VAL A 492 58.33 27.82 -33.54
N SER A 493 59.05 26.84 -34.10
CA SER A 493 60.39 27.04 -34.66
C SER A 493 60.34 27.41 -36.14
N LYS A 494 59.87 28.62 -36.45
CA LYS A 494 60.04 29.22 -37.80
C LYS A 494 60.40 30.71 -37.80
N PHE A 495 60.62 31.33 -36.65
CA PHE A 495 60.77 32.79 -36.60
C PHE A 495 62.16 33.34 -36.29
N TYR A 496 63.15 32.51 -35.92
CA TYR A 496 64.57 32.89 -35.91
C TYR A 496 65.48 31.67 -36.17
N PRO A 497 66.41 31.74 -37.12
CA PRO A 497 67.55 30.83 -37.18
C PRO A 497 68.52 31.17 -36.04
N ILE A 498 68.88 30.17 -35.23
CA ILE A 498 70.02 30.24 -34.33
C ILE A 498 71.28 30.28 -35.22
N PRO A 499 72.15 31.30 -35.14
CA PRO A 499 73.42 31.26 -35.84
C PRO A 499 74.28 30.16 -35.21
N ASN A 500 74.50 29.07 -35.95
CA ASN A 500 75.56 28.12 -35.61
C ASN A 500 76.89 28.88 -35.69
N LEU A 501 77.49 29.15 -34.53
CA LEU A 501 78.89 29.55 -34.45
C LEU A 501 79.74 28.37 -34.95
N TYR A 502 80.18 28.47 -36.19
CA TYR A 502 81.23 27.64 -36.73
C TYR A 502 82.50 27.88 -35.90
N ASN A 503 82.94 26.83 -35.20
CA ASN A 503 84.30 26.66 -34.75
C ASN A 503 85.23 26.77 -35.97
N SER A 504 85.90 27.91 -36.12
CA SER A 504 87.13 28.02 -36.92
C SER A 504 88.28 27.84 -35.94
N GLY A 505 89.11 26.83 -36.19
CA GLY A 505 90.02 26.26 -35.22
C GLY A 505 91.21 27.10 -34.80
N LEU A 506 91.85 26.59 -33.75
CA LEU A 506 93.29 26.33 -33.67
C LEU A 506 93.48 24.95 -33.05
#